data_AF-A0A238ZX48-F1
#
_entry.id   AF-A0A238ZX48-F1
#
_cell.length_a   1.000
_cell.length_b   1.000
_cell.length_c   1.000
_cell.angle_alpha   90.00
_cell.angle_beta   90.00
_cell.angle_gamma   90.00
#
_symmetry.space_group_name_H-M   'P 1'
#
loop_
_entity.id
_entity.type
_entity.pdbx_description
1 polymer ?
#
loop_
_entity_poly.entity_id
_entity_poly.type
_entity_poly.pdbx_seq_one_letter_code
_entity_poly.pdbx_strand_id
1 'polypeptide(L)'
;MKALHLFLKHTEYQIKKEEFILKEFLSELDEVETKIESLRKEYSVKKQQLTRVKNGMEISLLLNYCNFILEEIEKKNVEKKQLLHKIQIQKQKLARLNGEKKAVEKFLEKKKRNELINQLVQEGRLADEVFSRVYADGDDSSWNA
;
A
#
# COMPACT_ATOMS: atom_id res chain seq x y z
N MET A 1 13.06 14.44 17.93
CA MET A 1 11.93 14.71 17.02
C MET A 1 12.34 14.67 15.55
N LYS A 2 13.46 15.30 15.15
CA LYS A 2 13.95 15.30 13.75
C LYS A 2 14.12 13.91 13.12
N ALA A 3 14.67 12.93 13.84
CA ALA A 3 14.89 11.57 13.33
C ALA A 3 13.59 10.81 12.97
N LEU A 4 12.54 10.91 13.79
CA LEU A 4 11.25 10.27 13.52
C LEU A 4 10.51 10.93 12.35
N HIS A 5 10.68 12.24 12.19
CA HIS A 5 10.14 12.97 11.04
C HIS A 5 10.85 12.58 9.73
N LEU A 6 12.18 12.42 9.78
CA LEU A 6 12.97 11.88 8.67
C LEU A 6 12.59 10.44 8.34
N PHE A 7 12.34 9.61 9.36
CA PHE A 7 11.82 8.25 9.18
C PHE A 7 10.49 8.27 8.42
N LEU A 8 9.51 9.05 8.87
CA LEU A 8 8.21 9.16 8.18
C LEU A 8 8.36 9.59 6.72
N LYS A 9 9.16 10.62 6.45
CA LYS A 9 9.44 11.08 5.09
C LYS A 9 10.08 10.00 4.23
N HIS A 10 11.00 9.22 4.80
CA HIS A 10 11.63 8.11 4.11
C HIS A 10 10.64 6.97 3.84
N THR A 11 9.83 6.58 4.82
CA THR A 11 8.80 5.55 4.68
C THR A 11 7.75 5.96 3.65
N GLU A 12 7.33 7.22 3.61
CA GLU A 12 6.42 7.73 2.57
C GLU A 12 7.01 7.63 1.17
N TYR A 13 8.29 7.96 1.01
CA TYR A 13 8.98 7.79 -0.25
C TYR A 13 9.04 6.31 -0.66
N GLN A 14 9.35 5.42 0.28
CA GLN A 14 9.35 3.98 0.02
C GLN A 14 7.95 3.50 -0.38
N ILE A 15 6.89 3.90 0.33
CA ILE A 15 5.51 3.53 -0.01
C ILE A 15 5.19 3.92 -1.45
N LYS A 16 5.47 5.16 -1.86
CA LYS A 16 5.23 5.61 -3.24
C LYS A 16 5.99 4.79 -4.27
N LYS A 17 7.24 4.44 -3.98
CA LYS A 17 8.05 3.58 -4.85
C LYS A 17 7.43 2.18 -4.99
N GLU A 18 7.01 1.60 -3.87
CA GLU A 18 6.40 0.27 -3.87
C GLU A 18 5.00 0.27 -4.51
N GLU A 19 4.24 1.36 -4.41
CA GLU A 19 2.96 1.56 -5.12
C GLU A 19 3.15 1.63 -6.62
N PHE A 20 4.21 2.31 -7.07
CA PHE A 20 4.55 2.37 -8.49
C PHE A 20 4.86 0.98 -9.05
N ILE A 21 5.70 0.19 -8.36
CA ILE A 21 6.01 -1.19 -8.75
C ILE A 21 4.75 -2.06 -8.78
N LEU A 22 3.85 -1.91 -7.80
CA LEU A 22 2.58 -2.63 -7.78
C LEU A 22 1.72 -2.29 -9.01
N LYS A 23 1.70 -1.02 -9.42
CA LYS A 23 0.97 -0.57 -10.60
C LYS A 23 1.55 -1.16 -11.89
N GLU A 24 2.87 -1.26 -12.00
CA GLU A 24 3.53 -1.92 -13.14
C GLU A 24 3.10 -3.40 -13.23
N PHE A 25 3.17 -4.14 -12.12
CA PHE A 25 2.73 -5.55 -12.13
C PHE A 25 1.25 -5.74 -12.45
N LEU A 26 0.39 -4.81 -12.03
CA LEU A 26 -1.03 -4.85 -12.40
C LEU A 26 -1.24 -4.58 -13.89
N SER A 27 -0.49 -3.63 -14.47
CA SER A 27 -0.52 -3.37 -15.91
C SER A 27 -0.05 -4.59 -16.71
N GLU A 28 1.06 -5.21 -16.31
CA GLU A 28 1.56 -6.45 -16.92
C GLU A 28 0.53 -7.60 -16.82
N LEU A 29 -0.16 -7.71 -15.68
CA LEU A 29 -1.21 -8.70 -15.49
C LEU A 29 -2.38 -8.48 -16.47
N ASP A 30 -2.85 -7.24 -16.62
CA ASP A 30 -3.94 -6.89 -17.53
C ASP A 30 -3.58 -7.20 -19.00
N GLU A 31 -2.33 -6.94 -19.39
CA GLU A 31 -1.81 -7.29 -20.73
C GLU A 31 -1.81 -8.81 -20.96
N VAL A 32 -1.34 -9.59 -19.98
CA VAL A 32 -1.33 -11.05 -20.04
C VAL A 32 -2.76 -11.59 -20.11
N GLU A 33 -3.69 -11.06 -19.31
CA GLU A 33 -5.10 -11.47 -19.34
C GLU A 33 -5.76 -11.17 -20.68
N THR A 34 -5.52 -9.97 -21.22
CA THR A 34 -6.01 -9.58 -22.55
C THR A 34 -5.46 -10.51 -23.63
N LYS A 35 -4.19 -10.90 -23.54
CA LYS A 35 -3.57 -11.83 -24.49
C LYS A 35 -4.17 -13.23 -24.39
N ILE A 36 -4.40 -13.75 -23.18
CA ILE A 36 -5.08 -15.03 -22.96
C ILE A 36 -6.47 -15.01 -23.58
N GLU A 37 -7.24 -13.94 -23.36
CA GLU A 37 -8.58 -13.82 -23.90
C GLU A 37 -8.58 -13.75 -25.44
N SER A 38 -7.63 -13.03 -26.03
CA SER A 38 -7.42 -13.01 -27.48
C SER A 38 -7.13 -14.41 -28.03
N LEU A 39 -6.23 -15.16 -27.39
CA LEU A 39 -5.87 -16.53 -27.80
C LEU A 39 -7.07 -17.49 -27.67
N ARG A 40 -7.88 -17.35 -26.61
CA ARG A 40 -9.10 -18.15 -26.43
C ARG A 40 -10.13 -17.89 -27.53
N LYS A 41 -10.32 -16.62 -27.91
CA LYS A 41 -11.19 -16.24 -29.03
C LYS A 41 -10.68 -16.85 -30.34
N GLU A 42 -9.39 -16.73 -30.59
CA GLU A 42 -8.76 -17.31 -31.78
C GLU A 42 -8.94 -18.84 -31.83
N TYR A 43 -8.64 -19.54 -30.73
CA TYR A 43 -8.87 -20.97 -30.60
C TYR A 43 -10.32 -21.35 -30.88
N SER A 44 -11.29 -20.60 -30.34
CA SER A 44 -12.71 -20.83 -30.57
C SER A 44 -13.07 -20.74 -32.06
N VAL A 45 -12.56 -19.72 -32.76
CA VAL A 45 -12.76 -19.55 -34.21
C VAL A 45 -12.14 -20.72 -34.99
N LYS A 46 -10.90 -21.12 -34.67
CA LYS A 46 -10.21 -22.23 -35.35
C LYS A 46 -10.87 -23.58 -35.07
N LYS A 47 -11.39 -23.79 -33.86
CA LYS A 47 -12.18 -24.97 -33.51
C LYS A 47 -13.50 -25.05 -34.29
N GLN A 48 -14.17 -23.92 -34.52
CA GLN A 48 -15.35 -23.88 -35.40
C GLN A 48 -14.99 -24.10 -36.87
N GLN A 49 -13.81 -23.66 -37.30
CA GLN A 49 -13.33 -23.93 -38.66
C GLN A 49 -13.09 -25.42 -38.88
N LEU A 50 -12.53 -26.13 -37.89
CA LEU A 50 -12.30 -27.59 -37.95
C LEU A 50 -13.56 -28.39 -38.25
N THR A 51 -14.74 -27.97 -37.79
CA THR A 51 -16.00 -28.69 -38.05
C THR A 51 -16.53 -28.50 -39.49
N ARG A 52 -15.99 -27.52 -40.23
CA ARG A 52 -16.43 -27.17 -41.59
C ARG A 52 -15.51 -27.73 -42.67
N VAL A 53 -14.25 -28.01 -42.34
CA VAL A 53 -13.25 -28.51 -43.27
C VAL A 53 -13.44 -30.00 -43.50
N LYS A 54 -13.34 -30.43 -44.76
CA LYS A 54 -13.46 -31.84 -45.18
C LYS A 54 -12.15 -32.44 -45.68
N ASN A 55 -11.14 -31.62 -45.93
CA ASN A 55 -9.82 -32.05 -46.39
C ASN A 55 -8.96 -32.50 -45.20
N GLY A 56 -8.47 -33.75 -45.22
CA GLY A 56 -7.66 -34.32 -44.14
C GLY A 56 -6.35 -33.57 -43.87
N MET A 57 -5.72 -32.99 -44.89
CA MET A 57 -4.49 -32.21 -44.74
C MET A 57 -4.77 -30.87 -44.02
N GLU A 58 -5.85 -30.19 -44.40
CA GLU A 58 -6.27 -28.94 -43.75
C GLU A 58 -6.72 -29.17 -42.31
N ILE A 59 -7.40 -30.30 -42.03
CA ILE A 59 -7.76 -30.70 -40.66
C ILE A 59 -6.49 -30.88 -39.81
N SER A 60 -5.49 -31.59 -40.33
CA SER A 60 -4.22 -31.80 -39.62
C SER A 60 -3.50 -30.48 -39.31
N LEU A 61 -3.40 -29.58 -40.29
CA LEU A 61 -2.78 -28.26 -40.10
C LEU A 61 -3.54 -27.41 -39.07
N LEU A 62 -4.88 -27.39 -39.12
CA LEU A 62 -5.69 -26.66 -38.15
C LEU A 62 -5.61 -27.26 -36.75
N LEU A 63 -5.54 -28.58 -36.61
CA LEU A 63 -5.34 -29.25 -35.31
C LEU A 63 -4.00 -28.87 -34.70
N ASN A 64 -2.92 -28.89 -35.49
CA ASN A 64 -1.60 -28.46 -35.03
C ASN A 64 -1.62 -27.00 -34.56
N TYR A 65 -2.29 -26.12 -35.31
CA TYR A 65 -2.42 -24.72 -34.92
C TYR A 65 -3.25 -24.53 -33.64
N CYS A 66 -4.36 -25.27 -33.51
CA CYS A 66 -5.17 -25.27 -32.29
C CYS A 66 -4.36 -25.72 -31.06
N ASN A 67 -3.54 -26.78 -31.20
CA ASN A 67 -2.67 -27.25 -30.14
C ASN A 67 -1.62 -26.19 -29.77
N PHE A 68 -1.02 -25.53 -30.76
CA PHE A 68 -0.10 -24.42 -30.52
C PHE A 68 -0.76 -23.28 -29.72
N ILE A 69 -2.00 -22.89 -30.06
CA ILE A 69 -2.71 -21.86 -29.30
C ILE A 69 -2.94 -22.31 -27.84
N LEU A 70 -3.31 -23.57 -27.62
CA LEU A 70 -3.51 -24.10 -26.26
C LEU A 70 -2.23 -24.09 -25.43
N GLU A 71 -1.08 -24.44 -26.04
CA GLU A 71 0.22 -24.36 -25.39
C GLU A 71 0.58 -22.91 -25.02
N GLU A 72 0.34 -21.95 -25.92
CA GLU A 72 0.57 -20.53 -25.64
C GLU A 72 -0.35 -19.99 -24.54
N ILE A 73 -1.62 -20.42 -24.49
CA ILE A 73 -2.53 -20.10 -23.38
C ILE A 73 -1.97 -20.64 -22.07
N GLU A 74 -1.46 -21.87 -22.04
CA GLU A 74 -0.92 -22.46 -20.81
C GLU A 74 0.35 -21.73 -20.35
N LYS A 75 1.26 -21.38 -21.25
CA LYS A 75 2.43 -20.54 -20.94
C LYS A 75 2.00 -19.20 -20.32
N LYS A 76 1.01 -18.53 -20.91
CA LYS A 76 0.48 -17.26 -20.39
C LYS A 76 -0.25 -17.41 -19.06
N ASN A 77 -0.92 -18.54 -18.81
CA ASN A 77 -1.50 -18.84 -17.50
C ASN A 77 -0.42 -19.02 -16.42
N VAL A 78 0.72 -19.63 -16.75
CA VAL A 78 1.85 -19.74 -15.83
C VAL A 78 2.43 -18.36 -15.51
N GLU A 79 2.63 -17.52 -16.52
CA GLU A 79 3.06 -16.13 -16.36
C GLU A 79 2.10 -15.33 -15.47
N LYS A 80 0.79 -15.45 -15.71
CA LYS A 80 -0.26 -14.87 -14.87
C LYS A 80 -0.13 -15.30 -13.40
N LYS A 81 0.06 -16.59 -13.13
CA LYS A 81 0.24 -17.10 -11.75
C LYS A 81 1.48 -16.48 -11.07
N GLN A 82 2.58 -16.34 -11.81
CA GLN A 82 3.79 -15.71 -11.30
C GLN A 82 3.58 -14.24 -10.98
N LEU A 83 2.91 -13.48 -11.86
CA LEU A 83 2.55 -12.08 -11.64
C LEU A 83 1.65 -11.90 -10.43
N LEU A 84 0.62 -12.74 -10.28
CA LEU A 84 -0.27 -12.71 -9.11
C LEU A 84 0.49 -12.95 -7.80
N HIS A 85 1.46 -13.86 -7.81
CA HIS A 85 2.32 -14.09 -6.65
C HIS A 85 3.20 -12.86 -6.32
N LYS A 86 3.82 -12.23 -7.33
CA LYS A 86 4.58 -10.98 -7.17
C LYS A 86 3.70 -9.86 -6.60
N ILE A 87 2.49 -9.68 -7.14
CA ILE A 87 1.50 -8.71 -6.67
C ILE A 87 1.15 -8.95 -5.20
N GLN A 88 0.95 -10.21 -4.79
CA GLN A 88 0.65 -10.55 -3.40
C GLN A 88 1.80 -10.17 -2.46
N ILE A 89 3.04 -10.51 -2.81
CA ILE A 89 4.23 -10.13 -2.05
C ILE A 89 4.31 -8.60 -1.93
N GLN A 90 4.07 -7.90 -3.03
CA GLN A 90 4.12 -6.44 -3.07
C GLN A 90 3.06 -5.79 -2.18
N LYS A 91 1.82 -6.33 -2.18
CA LYS A 91 0.75 -5.88 -1.27
C LYS A 91 1.11 -6.10 0.20
N GLN A 92 1.72 -7.23 0.54
CA GLN A 92 2.18 -7.50 1.91
C GLN A 92 3.25 -6.49 2.35
N LYS A 93 4.21 -6.18 1.47
CA LYS A 93 5.24 -5.17 1.73
C LYS A 93 4.65 -3.78 1.96
N LEU A 94 3.70 -3.36 1.12
CA LEU A 94 2.97 -2.10 1.29
C LEU A 94 2.16 -2.05 2.59
N ALA A 95 1.49 -3.15 2.95
CA ALA A 95 0.73 -3.24 4.20
C ALA A 95 1.65 -3.04 5.41
N ARG A 96 2.84 -3.66 5.39
CA ARG A 96 3.86 -3.48 6.43
C ARG A 96 4.32 -2.03 6.53
N LEU A 97 4.73 -1.41 5.42
CA LEU A 97 5.21 -0.02 5.42
C LEU A 97 4.14 0.97 5.91
N ASN A 98 2.89 0.79 5.47
CA ASN A 98 1.77 1.60 5.96
C ASN A 98 1.50 1.39 7.46
N GLY A 99 1.64 0.15 7.95
CA GLY A 99 1.57 -0.16 9.37
C GLY A 99 2.65 0.53 10.19
N GLU A 100 3.90 0.47 9.73
CA GLU A 100 5.05 1.15 10.35
C GLU A 100 4.85 2.67 10.40
N LYS A 101 4.43 3.28 9.28
CA LYS A 101 4.09 4.71 9.20
C LYS A 101 3.04 5.08 10.26
N LYS A 102 1.91 4.36 10.28
CA LYS A 102 0.79 4.63 11.20
C LYS A 102 1.19 4.47 12.67
N ALA A 103 2.05 3.50 12.99
CA ALA A 103 2.55 3.31 14.34
C ALA A 103 3.40 4.50 14.81
N VAL A 104 4.28 5.01 13.94
CA VAL A 104 5.12 6.18 14.25
C VAL A 104 4.30 7.47 14.34
N GLU A 105 3.30 7.66 13.48
CA GLU A 105 2.38 8.80 13.56
C GLU A 105 1.65 8.83 14.91
N LYS A 106 1.04 7.71 15.32
CA LYS A 106 0.37 7.59 16.63
C LYS A 106 1.33 7.87 17.79
N PHE A 107 2.57 7.40 17.70
CA PHE A 107 3.58 7.67 18.72
C PHE A 107 3.90 9.17 18.82
N LEU A 108 4.06 9.85 17.69
CA LEU A 108 4.32 11.30 17.65
C LEU A 108 3.13 12.10 18.20
N GLU A 109 1.90 11.72 17.88
CA GLU A 109 0.70 12.34 18.45
C GLU A 109 0.65 12.20 19.96
N LYS A 110 0.86 10.98 20.48
CA LYS A 110 0.90 10.72 21.92
C LYS A 110 2.00 11.54 22.60
N LYS A 111 3.18 11.63 21.98
CA LYS A 111 4.29 12.42 22.50
C LYS A 111 3.95 13.91 22.58
N LYS A 112 3.39 14.48 21.50
CA LYS A 112 2.94 15.89 21.48
C LYS A 112 1.90 16.17 22.57
N ARG A 113 0.94 15.26 22.76
CA ARG A 113 -0.06 15.39 23.82
C ARG A 113 0.57 15.41 25.22
N ASN A 114 1.56 14.55 25.47
CA ASN A 114 2.26 14.52 26.74
C ASN A 114 3.11 15.77 26.96
N GLU A 115 3.76 16.29 25.92
CA GLU A 115 4.50 17.56 25.97
C GLU A 115 3.56 18.72 26.35
N LEU A 116 2.37 18.79 25.74
CA LEU A 116 1.35 19.80 26.06
C LEU A 116 0.86 19.69 27.51
N ILE A 117 0.58 18.48 27.99
CA ILE A 117 0.17 18.27 29.38
C ILE A 117 1.26 18.75 30.34
N ASN A 118 2.52 18.42 30.07
CA ASN A 118 3.63 18.84 30.92
C ASN A 118 3.79 20.37 30.94
N GLN A 119 3.58 21.04 29.80
CA GLN A 119 3.59 22.51 29.72
C GLN A 119 2.47 23.11 30.57
N LEU A 120 1.24 22.63 30.44
CA LEU A 120 0.10 23.11 31.22
C LEU A 120 0.30 22.90 32.74
N VAL A 121 0.89 21.76 33.14
CA VAL A 121 1.21 21.50 34.55
C VAL A 121 2.28 22.47 35.07
N GLN A 122 3.29 22.79 34.27
CA GLN A 122 4.32 23.77 34.64
C GLN A 122 3.73 25.19 34.76
N GLU A 123 2.92 25.60 33.80
CA GLU A 123 2.23 26.90 33.82
C GLU A 123 1.30 27.02 35.03
N GLY A 124 0.55 25.96 35.35
CA GLY A 124 -0.30 25.92 36.55
C GLY A 124 0.50 26.08 37.84
N ARG A 125 1.63 25.37 37.98
CA ARG A 125 2.52 25.51 39.14
C ARG A 125 3.09 26.93 39.27
N LEU A 126 3.52 27.53 38.16
CA LEU A 126 4.02 28.91 38.15
C LEU A 126 2.92 29.89 38.55
N ALA A 127 1.69 29.70 38.08
CA ALA A 127 0.55 30.52 38.49
C ALA A 127 0.31 30.39 40.00
N ASP A 128 0.27 29.17 40.55
CA ASP A 128 0.09 28.92 41.98
C ASP A 128 1.21 29.57 42.81
N GLU A 129 2.48 29.51 42.36
CA GLU A 129 3.61 30.18 43.02
C GLU A 129 3.47 31.71 43.02
N VAL A 130 3.03 32.30 41.90
CA VAL A 130 2.79 33.74 41.78
C VAL A 130 1.65 34.17 42.69
N PHE A 131 0.52 33.46 42.68
CA PHE A 131 -0.60 33.77 43.57
C PHE A 131 -0.21 33.63 45.03
N SER A 132 0.48 32.55 45.41
CA SER A 132 0.94 32.33 46.78
C SER A 132 1.85 33.44 47.28
N ARG A 133 2.73 34.00 46.42
CA ARG A 133 3.55 35.17 46.77
C ARG A 133 2.73 36.44 46.92
N VAL A 134 1.79 36.71 46.01
CA VAL A 134 0.90 37.88 46.10
C VAL A 134 0.05 37.85 47.39
N TYR A 135 -0.40 36.67 47.82
CA TYR A 135 -1.13 36.53 49.09
C TYR A 135 -0.22 36.54 50.32
N ALA A 136 1.00 36.01 50.23
CA ALA A 136 1.96 36.04 51.34
C ALA A 136 2.55 37.44 51.59
N ASP A 137 2.79 38.22 50.54
CA ASP A 137 3.23 39.63 50.65
C ASP A 137 2.05 40.58 51.01
N GLY A 138 0.81 40.07 50.99
CA GLY A 138 -0.40 40.81 51.33
C GLY A 138 -0.84 40.68 52.80
N ASP A 139 -0.12 39.91 53.63
CA ASP A 139 -0.49 39.62 55.03
C ASP A 139 0.41 40.34 56.05
N ASP A 140 0.94 41.52 55.68
CA ASP A 140 1.66 42.37 56.61
C ASP A 140 1.25 43.85 56.46
N SER A 141 -0.06 44.12 56.49
CA SER A 141 -0.61 45.36 57.08
C SER A 141 -2.15 45.36 57.09
N SER A 142 -2.71 45.73 58.24
CA SER A 142 -4.08 46.16 58.51
C SER A 142 -5.17 45.09 58.71
N TRP A 143 -5.13 44.42 59.87
CA TRP A 143 -6.32 44.05 60.65
C TRP A 143 -6.16 44.40 62.15
N ASN A 144 -5.60 45.60 62.40
CA ASN A 144 -5.78 46.32 63.66
C ASN A 144 -6.18 47.76 63.29
N ALA A 145 -7.46 47.94 63.01
CA ALA A 145 -8.14 49.24 62.98
C ALA A 145 -9.52 49.06 63.62
#